data_AF-A0A2V8M4F5-F1
#
_entry.id   AF-A0A2V8M4F5-F1
#
_cell.length_a   1.000
_cell.length_b   1.000
_cell.length_c   1.000
_cell.angle_alpha   90.00
_cell.angle_beta   90.00
_cell.angle_gamma   90.00
#
_symmetry.space_group_name_H-M   'P 1'
#
loop_
_entity.id
_entity.type
_entity.pdbx_description
1 polymer ?
#
loop_
_entity_poly.entity_id
_entity_poly.type
_entity_poly.pdbx_seq_one_letter_code
_entity_poly.pdbx_strand_id
1 'polypeptide(L)'
;GIAVIPHVVKGAFGIGGQWGKGLMSQRSENGRWSRPAFIEIGGGSFGLQIGVQASDIVLVFTDESGIKGLLKGKVKLGADASATAGPVGRKAEVGTDVLLRSGVFAYSRSKGLFAGISLDGSVISIDDDANHRVYGKDVTGEQILLGKGVPTNETVDTFMKTLEKVSPPHVHGKTEIQKTAEPRKP
;
A
#
# COMPACT_ATOMS: atom_id res chain seq x y z
N GLY A 1 0.65 -2.06 5.37
CA GLY A 1 1.57 -2.44 4.26
C GLY A 1 1.84 -1.23 3.39
N ILE A 2 2.92 -1.21 2.61
CA ILE A 2 3.23 -0.14 1.66
C ILE A 2 3.44 -0.75 0.28
N ALA A 3 2.75 -0.21 -0.73
CA ALA A 3 3.00 -0.48 -2.13
C ALA A 3 3.51 0.78 -2.83
N VAL A 4 4.50 0.65 -3.69
CA VAL A 4 5.04 1.74 -4.52
C VAL A 4 5.00 1.28 -5.96
N ILE A 5 4.29 2.03 -6.78
CA ILE A 5 4.01 1.72 -8.17
C ILE A 5 4.44 2.93 -9.00
N PRO A 6 5.70 2.96 -9.45
CA PRO A 6 6.19 4.02 -10.31
C PRO A 6 5.56 3.92 -11.70
N HIS A 7 5.47 5.05 -12.41
CA HIS A 7 5.06 5.09 -13.81
C HIS A 7 3.74 4.35 -14.12
N VAL A 8 2.72 4.50 -13.28
CA VAL A 8 1.36 4.05 -13.63
C VAL A 8 0.88 4.85 -14.83
N VAL A 9 0.71 4.18 -15.96
CA VAL A 9 0.23 4.77 -17.20
C VAL A 9 -1.29 4.70 -17.22
N LYS A 10 -1.94 5.82 -17.47
CA LYS A 10 -3.37 5.95 -17.66
C LYS A 10 -3.62 6.52 -19.05
N GLY A 11 -4.53 5.90 -19.80
CA GLY A 11 -4.99 6.41 -21.09
C GLY A 11 -6.50 6.45 -21.14
N ALA A 12 -7.10 7.58 -21.57
CA ALA A 12 -8.55 7.72 -21.63
C ALA A 12 -9.05 8.60 -22.79
N PHE A 13 -10.21 8.22 -23.36
CA PHE A 13 -11.09 9.05 -24.19
C PHE A 13 -12.55 8.86 -23.69
N GLY A 14 -12.86 9.36 -22.50
CA GLY A 14 -14.14 9.11 -21.80
C GLY A 14 -14.11 7.84 -20.94
N ILE A 15 -13.85 6.68 -21.56
CA ILE A 15 -13.53 5.42 -20.86
C ILE A 15 -12.07 5.08 -21.17
N GLY A 16 -11.32 4.68 -20.15
CA GLY A 16 -9.89 4.43 -20.26
C GLY A 16 -9.42 3.22 -19.46
N GLY A 17 -8.14 2.94 -19.57
CA GLY A 17 -7.44 1.92 -18.79
C GLY A 17 -6.25 2.52 -18.07
N GLN A 18 -5.81 1.86 -17.01
CA GLN A 18 -4.52 2.11 -16.40
C GLN A 18 -3.76 0.80 -16.17
N TRP A 19 -2.43 0.92 -16.19
CA TRP A 19 -1.53 -0.19 -15.92
C TRP A 19 -0.22 0.30 -15.31
N GLY A 20 0.35 -0.48 -14.39
CA GLY A 20 1.67 -0.23 -13.83
C GLY A 20 2.20 -1.42 -13.05
N LYS A 21 3.51 -1.43 -12.81
CA LYS A 21 4.19 -2.45 -11.99
C LYS A 21 4.87 -1.80 -10.80
N GLY A 22 4.96 -2.53 -9.71
CA GLY A 22 5.49 -2.02 -8.47
C GLY A 22 5.95 -3.09 -7.50
N LEU A 23 6.27 -2.63 -6.29
CA LEU A 23 6.68 -3.45 -5.17
C LEU A 23 5.79 -3.17 -3.97
N MET A 24 5.45 -4.21 -3.22
CA MET A 24 4.71 -4.11 -1.98
C MET A 24 5.40 -4.88 -0.86
N SER A 25 5.57 -4.24 0.29
CA SER A 25 6.02 -4.90 1.52
C SER A 25 4.99 -4.73 2.63
N GLN A 26 4.88 -5.76 3.47
CA GLN A 26 4.05 -5.74 4.66
C GLN A 26 4.93 -5.49 5.88
N ARG A 27 4.47 -4.63 6.77
CA ARG A 27 5.10 -4.46 8.07
C ARG A 27 4.44 -5.43 9.04
N SER A 28 5.24 -6.31 9.63
CA SER A 28 4.79 -7.20 10.70
C SER A 28 4.64 -6.44 12.01
N GLU A 29 3.94 -7.05 12.97
CA GLU A 29 3.68 -6.45 14.28
C GLU A 29 4.94 -6.07 15.03
N ASN A 30 6.04 -6.81 14.88
CA ASN A 30 7.34 -6.49 15.47
C ASN A 30 8.08 -5.32 14.77
N GLY A 31 7.43 -4.68 13.80
CA GLY A 31 7.95 -3.53 13.06
C GLY A 31 8.90 -3.85 11.91
N ARG A 32 9.20 -5.13 11.65
CA ARG A 32 10.02 -5.55 10.51
C ARG A 32 9.19 -5.60 9.23
N TRP A 33 9.80 -5.17 8.14
CA TRP A 33 9.26 -5.30 6.80
C TRP A 33 9.50 -6.71 6.25
N SER A 34 8.49 -7.27 5.59
CA SER A 34 8.65 -8.46 4.78
C SER A 34 9.42 -8.13 3.50
N ARG A 35 9.90 -9.16 2.81
CA ARG A 35 10.46 -8.96 1.47
C ARG A 35 9.39 -8.39 0.54
N PRO A 36 9.75 -7.56 -0.43
CA PRO A 36 8.74 -6.95 -1.26
C PRO A 36 8.26 -7.96 -2.31
N ALA A 37 6.94 -8.12 -2.39
CA ALA A 37 6.30 -8.80 -3.50
C ALA A 37 6.27 -7.86 -4.70
N PHE A 38 6.59 -8.39 -5.88
CA PHE A 38 6.27 -7.74 -7.14
C PHE A 38 4.77 -7.78 -7.34
N ILE A 39 4.22 -6.62 -7.72
CA ILE A 39 2.80 -6.43 -7.95
C ILE A 39 2.59 -5.69 -9.27
N GLU A 40 1.38 -5.80 -9.78
CA GLU A 40 0.88 -4.98 -10.87
C GLU A 40 -0.44 -4.33 -10.46
N ILE A 41 -0.72 -3.18 -11.04
CA ILE A 41 -2.03 -2.53 -10.99
C ILE A 41 -2.59 -2.48 -12.40
N GLY A 42 -3.86 -2.84 -12.56
CA GLY A 42 -4.57 -2.76 -13.82
C GLY A 42 -6.04 -2.49 -13.61
N GLY A 43 -6.68 -1.73 -14.48
CA GLY A 43 -8.13 -1.57 -14.40
C GLY A 43 -8.69 -0.47 -15.27
N GLY A 44 -10.02 -0.41 -15.29
CA GLY A 44 -10.74 0.69 -15.91
C GLY A 44 -10.44 2.00 -15.19
N SER A 45 -10.31 3.07 -15.95
CA SER A 45 -10.20 4.42 -15.40
C SER A 45 -11.23 5.33 -16.05
N PHE A 46 -11.88 6.16 -15.24
CA PHE A 46 -12.69 7.26 -15.74
C PHE A 46 -11.86 8.54 -15.74
N GLY A 47 -11.93 9.28 -16.84
CA GLY A 47 -11.19 10.51 -17.03
C GLY A 47 -11.97 11.48 -17.89
N LEU A 48 -12.16 12.70 -17.39
CA LEU A 48 -12.75 13.82 -18.15
C LEU A 48 -11.76 14.40 -19.17
N GLN A 49 -10.51 13.94 -19.15
CA GLN A 49 -9.45 14.40 -20.03
C GLN A 49 -9.13 13.31 -21.05
N ILE A 50 -9.01 13.73 -22.30
CA ILE A 50 -8.48 12.93 -23.39
C ILE A 50 -6.95 12.94 -23.32
N GLY A 51 -6.31 11.77 -23.27
CA GLY A 51 -4.86 11.66 -23.39
C GLY A 51 -4.23 10.52 -22.59
N VAL A 52 -2.89 10.51 -22.58
CA VAL A 52 -2.05 9.59 -21.82
C VAL A 52 -1.34 10.35 -20.70
N GLN A 53 -1.39 9.80 -19.50
CA GLN A 53 -0.79 10.36 -18.30
C GLN A 53 0.04 9.27 -17.61
N ALA A 54 1.14 9.67 -16.96
CA ALA A 54 1.92 8.79 -16.11
C ALA A 54 2.01 9.39 -14.70
N SER A 55 1.86 8.57 -13.67
CA SER A 55 1.97 8.99 -12.26
C SER A 55 2.70 7.95 -11.43
N ASP A 56 3.48 8.42 -10.46
CA ASP A 56 4.04 7.55 -9.41
C ASP A 56 3.04 7.46 -8.27
N ILE A 57 2.65 6.26 -7.87
CA ILE A 57 1.63 6.01 -6.85
C ILE A 57 2.26 5.29 -5.65
N VAL A 58 1.95 5.76 -4.44
CA VAL A 58 2.27 5.07 -3.19
C VAL A 58 0.96 4.75 -2.47
N LEU A 59 0.76 3.49 -2.09
CA LEU A 59 -0.41 3.05 -1.35
C LEU A 59 0.02 2.58 0.04
N VAL A 60 -0.64 3.09 1.07
CA VAL A 60 -0.45 2.72 2.47
C VAL A 60 -1.69 1.98 2.94
N PHE A 61 -1.56 0.66 3.08
CA PHE A 61 -2.60 -0.21 3.58
C PHE A 61 -2.62 -0.14 5.10
N THR A 62 -3.73 0.36 5.66
CA THR A 62 -3.94 0.56 7.10
C THR A 62 -4.88 -0.47 7.72
N ASP A 63 -5.64 -1.18 6.90
CA ASP A 63 -6.52 -2.26 7.34
C ASP A 63 -6.08 -3.62 6.78
N GLU A 64 -6.44 -4.68 7.51
CA GLU A 64 -6.14 -6.06 7.12
C GLU A 64 -6.92 -6.49 5.87
N SER A 65 -8.12 -5.95 5.63
CA SER A 65 -8.97 -6.33 4.49
C SER A 65 -8.26 -6.13 3.15
N GLY A 66 -7.57 -4.99 2.97
CA GLY A 66 -6.84 -4.67 1.75
C GLY A 66 -5.65 -5.59 1.50
N ILE A 67 -5.04 -6.13 2.56
CA ILE A 67 -3.94 -7.09 2.47
C ILE A 67 -4.49 -8.51 2.26
N LYS A 68 -5.59 -8.88 2.92
CA LYS A 68 -6.19 -10.21 2.85
C LYS A 68 -6.59 -10.62 1.43
N GLY A 69 -7.07 -9.67 0.62
CA GLY A 69 -7.31 -9.89 -0.81
C GLY A 69 -6.01 -10.22 -1.55
N LEU A 70 -4.95 -9.45 -1.31
CA LEU A 70 -3.63 -9.66 -1.94
C LEU A 70 -2.96 -10.96 -1.51
N LEU A 71 -3.16 -11.42 -0.28
CA LEU A 71 -2.74 -12.76 0.15
C LEU A 71 -3.42 -13.86 -0.67
N LYS A 72 -4.60 -13.59 -1.24
CA LYS A 72 -5.32 -14.47 -2.19
C LYS A 72 -5.00 -14.15 -3.67
N GLY A 73 -3.99 -13.33 -3.92
CA GLY A 73 -3.48 -13.01 -5.25
C GLY A 73 -3.93 -11.66 -5.82
N LYS A 74 -5.06 -11.08 -5.37
CA LYS A 74 -5.52 -9.76 -5.86
C LYS A 74 -6.50 -9.04 -4.93
N VAL A 75 -6.53 -7.71 -5.02
CA VAL A 75 -7.51 -6.84 -4.37
C VAL A 75 -8.04 -5.80 -5.35
N LYS A 76 -9.36 -5.56 -5.35
CA LYS A 76 -9.99 -4.51 -6.15
C LYS A 76 -10.25 -3.26 -5.30
N LEU A 77 -9.62 -2.16 -5.67
CA LEU A 77 -9.84 -0.87 -5.03
C LEU A 77 -11.24 -0.33 -5.34
N GLY A 78 -11.91 0.18 -4.32
CA GLY A 78 -13.31 0.65 -4.34
C GLY A 78 -14.35 -0.45 -4.12
N ALA A 79 -14.00 -1.73 -4.29
CA ALA A 79 -14.90 -2.86 -4.06
C ALA A 79 -14.50 -3.71 -2.86
N ASP A 80 -13.25 -4.16 -2.81
CA ASP A 80 -12.70 -4.99 -1.74
C ASP A 80 -12.02 -4.14 -0.65
N ALA A 81 -11.48 -2.97 -1.04
CA ALA A 81 -10.83 -2.03 -0.13
C ALA A 81 -11.13 -0.59 -0.55
N SER A 82 -11.53 0.25 0.41
CA SER A 82 -11.68 1.69 0.20
C SER A 82 -10.30 2.34 0.04
N ALA A 83 -10.08 3.03 -1.07
CA ALA A 83 -8.89 3.83 -1.29
C ALA A 83 -9.25 5.31 -1.16
N THR A 84 -8.47 6.06 -0.38
CA THR A 84 -8.72 7.49 -0.19
C THR A 84 -7.43 8.28 -0.27
N ALA A 85 -7.58 9.54 -0.65
CA ALA A 85 -6.55 10.56 -0.57
C ALA A 85 -5.85 10.56 0.80
N GLY A 86 -4.55 10.29 0.82
CA GLY A 86 -3.75 10.43 2.03
C GLY A 86 -3.64 11.88 2.52
N PRO A 87 -3.54 12.10 3.84
CA PRO A 87 -3.32 13.43 4.42
C PRO A 87 -2.07 14.13 3.87
N VAL A 88 -2.15 15.45 3.61
CA VAL A 88 -1.01 16.28 3.22
C VAL A 88 -0.75 17.41 4.22
N GLY A 89 0.52 17.62 4.58
CA GLY A 89 0.97 18.75 5.42
C GLY A 89 1.08 18.47 6.93
N ARG A 90 1.65 19.43 7.66
CA ARG A 90 1.98 19.34 9.11
C ARG A 90 0.79 19.45 10.07
N LYS A 91 -0.41 19.74 9.55
CA LYS A 91 -1.66 19.88 10.31
C LYS A 91 -2.76 18.98 9.75
N ALA A 92 -2.41 17.77 9.34
CA ALA A 92 -3.41 16.85 8.82
C ALA A 92 -4.29 16.32 9.95
N GLU A 93 -5.20 17.16 10.43
CA GLU A 93 -6.39 16.77 11.18
C GLU A 93 -7.37 16.11 10.21
N VAL A 94 -6.98 14.95 9.66
CA VAL A 94 -7.96 14.03 9.09
C VAL A 94 -8.67 13.45 10.29
N GLY A 95 -9.99 13.68 10.38
CA GLY A 95 -10.78 13.15 11.48
C GLY A 95 -10.49 11.65 11.63
N THR A 96 -10.23 11.22 12.86
CA THR A 96 -9.88 9.83 13.20
C THR A 96 -10.85 8.83 12.56
N ASP A 97 -12.12 9.22 12.40
CA ASP A 97 -13.17 8.41 11.79
C ASP A 97 -12.96 8.14 10.28
N VAL A 98 -12.38 9.09 9.52
CA VAL A 98 -11.98 8.89 8.12
C VAL A 98 -10.72 8.02 8.04
N LEU A 99 -9.81 8.18 9.02
CA LEU A 99 -8.62 7.35 9.11
C LEU A 99 -8.95 5.88 9.39
N LEU A 100 -9.97 5.64 10.21
CA LEU A 100 -10.42 4.31 10.62
C LEU A 100 -11.28 3.60 9.56
N ARG A 101 -11.93 4.33 8.64
CA ARG A 101 -12.79 3.75 7.58
C ARG A 101 -12.08 3.49 6.25
N SER A 102 -10.89 4.05 6.06
CA SER A 102 -10.14 3.91 4.81
C SER A 102 -9.19 2.72 4.92
N GLY A 103 -9.39 1.69 4.10
CA GLY A 103 -8.51 0.52 4.07
C GLY A 103 -7.14 0.81 3.46
N VAL A 104 -7.07 1.81 2.58
CA VAL A 104 -5.87 2.21 1.85
C VAL A 104 -5.80 3.74 1.70
N PHE A 105 -4.67 4.35 2.09
CA PHE A 105 -4.31 5.71 1.67
C PHE A 105 -3.48 5.67 0.40
N ALA A 106 -3.90 6.38 -0.64
CA ALA A 106 -3.06 6.61 -1.79
C ALA A 106 -2.24 7.88 -1.61
N TYR A 107 -1.15 8.05 -2.36
CA TYR A 107 -0.33 9.26 -2.52
C TYR A 107 0.24 9.29 -3.94
N SER A 108 0.50 10.48 -4.50
CA SER A 108 1.16 10.65 -5.80
C SER A 108 2.19 11.77 -5.80
N ARG A 109 3.28 11.57 -6.57
CA ARG A 109 4.38 12.53 -6.71
C ARG A 109 4.02 13.75 -7.58
N SER A 110 3.02 13.64 -8.46
CA SER A 110 2.61 14.72 -9.37
C SER A 110 1.72 15.72 -8.63
N LYS A 111 2.28 16.89 -8.28
CA LYS A 111 1.60 18.06 -7.66
C LYS A 111 0.56 17.69 -6.60
N GLY A 112 0.98 17.63 -5.33
CA GLY A 112 0.14 17.30 -4.18
C GLY A 112 -1.31 17.78 -4.29
N LEU A 113 -2.18 16.88 -4.74
CA LEU A 113 -3.64 16.87 -4.65
C LEU A 113 -4.08 15.64 -5.46
N PHE A 114 -4.91 14.78 -4.87
CA PHE A 114 -5.54 13.61 -5.52
C PHE A 114 -6.47 13.96 -6.69
N ALA A 115 -6.44 15.21 -7.18
CA ALA A 115 -7.20 15.70 -8.30
C ALA A 115 -6.69 15.05 -9.60
N GLY A 116 -7.13 13.83 -9.88
CA GLY A 116 -6.95 13.17 -11.18
C GLY A 116 -6.72 11.66 -11.13
N ILE A 117 -6.33 11.10 -9.98
CA ILE A 117 -6.08 9.66 -9.83
C ILE A 117 -7.32 8.99 -9.27
N SER A 118 -8.18 8.52 -10.17
CA SER A 118 -9.22 7.55 -9.82
C SER A 118 -8.56 6.17 -9.77
N LEU A 119 -8.51 5.60 -8.55
CA LEU A 119 -8.06 4.22 -8.31
C LEU A 119 -9.24 3.24 -8.24
N ASP A 120 -10.46 3.74 -8.08
CA ASP A 120 -11.67 2.93 -8.06
C ASP A 120 -11.79 2.10 -9.34
N GLY A 121 -12.08 0.80 -9.16
CA GLY A 121 -12.16 -0.14 -10.28
C GLY A 121 -10.82 -0.76 -10.68
N SER A 122 -9.71 -0.34 -10.06
CA SER A 122 -8.41 -0.97 -10.27
C SER A 122 -8.27 -2.25 -9.47
N VAL A 123 -7.58 -3.21 -10.06
CA VAL A 123 -7.15 -4.46 -9.44
C VAL A 123 -5.65 -4.35 -9.22
N ILE A 124 -5.21 -4.65 -8.00
CA ILE A 124 -3.81 -4.90 -7.70
C ILE A 124 -3.65 -6.40 -7.59
N SER A 125 -2.71 -6.98 -8.32
CA SER A 125 -2.38 -8.42 -8.30
C SER A 125 -0.92 -8.65 -7.98
N ILE A 126 -0.62 -9.84 -7.42
CA ILE A 126 0.75 -10.35 -7.31
C ILE A 126 1.27 -10.68 -8.72
N ASP A 127 2.46 -10.19 -9.06
CA ASP A 127 3.18 -10.57 -10.29
C ASP A 127 4.04 -11.81 -10.00
N ASP A 128 3.40 -13.00 -10.04
CA ASP A 128 4.05 -14.28 -9.73
C ASP A 128 5.27 -14.53 -10.65
N ASP A 129 5.19 -14.13 -11.92
CA ASP A 129 6.31 -14.29 -12.86
C ASP A 129 7.53 -13.45 -12.47
N ALA A 130 7.33 -12.21 -12.00
CA ALA A 130 8.41 -11.39 -11.46
C ALA A 130 8.93 -11.94 -10.13
N ASN A 131 8.02 -12.38 -9.24
CA ASN A 131 8.41 -12.99 -7.97
C ASN A 131 9.25 -14.26 -8.16
N HIS A 132 8.84 -15.15 -9.07
CA HIS A 132 9.59 -16.38 -9.36
C HIS A 132 10.96 -16.10 -9.97
N ARG A 133 11.10 -15.05 -10.79
CA ARG A 133 12.40 -14.64 -11.35
C ARG A 133 13.38 -14.15 -10.27
N VAL A 134 12.87 -13.55 -9.19
CA VAL A 134 13.70 -12.96 -8.14
C VAL A 134 13.91 -13.91 -6.96
N TYR A 135 12.89 -14.67 -6.58
CA TYR A 135 12.89 -15.49 -5.35
C TYR A 135 12.89 -17.01 -5.61
N GLY A 136 12.64 -17.44 -6.85
CA GLY A 136 12.52 -18.86 -7.22
C GLY A 136 11.08 -19.33 -7.40
N LYS A 137 10.89 -20.42 -8.16
CA LYS A 137 9.57 -20.91 -8.60
C LYS A 137 8.66 -21.46 -7.50
N ASP A 138 9.23 -21.81 -6.34
CA ASP A 138 8.47 -22.38 -5.22
C ASP A 138 7.99 -21.30 -4.23
N VAL A 139 8.29 -20.02 -4.50
CA VAL A 139 7.97 -18.91 -3.61
C VAL A 139 6.68 -18.22 -4.06
N THR A 140 5.65 -18.25 -3.22
CA THR A 140 4.36 -17.61 -3.49
C THR A 140 4.33 -16.15 -3.02
N GLY A 141 3.46 -15.34 -3.62
CA GLY A 141 3.18 -13.97 -3.15
C GLY A 141 2.78 -13.90 -1.67
N GLU A 142 2.00 -14.87 -1.20
CA GLU A 142 1.61 -14.97 0.22
C GLU A 142 2.84 -15.16 1.11
N GLN A 143 3.75 -16.08 0.75
CA GLN A 143 4.99 -16.30 1.51
C GLN A 143 5.85 -15.04 1.55
N ILE A 144 5.93 -14.30 0.45
CA ILE A 144 6.67 -13.03 0.37
C ILE A 144 6.05 -12.00 1.31
N LEU A 145 4.74 -11.74 1.19
CA LEU A 145 4.06 -10.73 2.00
C LEU A 145 4.08 -11.08 3.49
N LEU A 146 3.89 -12.35 3.85
CA LEU A 146 3.95 -12.81 5.24
C LEU A 146 5.38 -12.99 5.78
N GLY A 147 6.41 -12.79 4.95
CA GLY A 147 7.82 -12.90 5.35
C GLY A 147 8.25 -14.32 5.70
N LYS A 148 7.68 -15.34 5.07
CA LYS A 148 7.91 -16.76 5.37
C LYS A 148 8.88 -17.38 4.37
N GLY A 149 10.10 -17.69 4.81
CA GLY A 149 11.03 -18.54 4.04
C GLY A 149 11.55 -17.97 2.72
N VAL A 150 11.41 -16.65 2.48
CA VAL A 150 11.80 -16.04 1.21
C VAL A 150 13.29 -15.65 1.23
N PRO A 151 14.10 -15.98 0.21
CA PRO A 151 15.54 -15.72 0.17
C PRO A 151 15.90 -14.25 -0.10
N THR A 152 17.07 -13.81 0.37
CA THR A 152 17.67 -12.50 0.04
C THR A 152 17.90 -12.38 -1.47
N ASN A 153 17.62 -11.20 -2.02
CA ASN A 153 17.99 -10.86 -3.39
C ASN A 153 18.35 -9.37 -3.46
N GLU A 154 19.50 -9.05 -4.04
CA GLU A 154 20.01 -7.69 -4.18
C GLU A 154 19.13 -6.77 -5.04
N THR A 155 18.32 -7.34 -5.94
CA THR A 155 17.38 -6.62 -6.82
C THR A 155 16.43 -5.71 -6.02
N VAL A 156 16.11 -6.10 -4.78
CA VAL A 156 15.13 -5.39 -3.94
C VAL A 156 15.76 -4.62 -2.78
N ASP A 157 17.09 -4.61 -2.66
CA ASP A 157 17.82 -3.98 -1.54
C ASP A 157 17.53 -2.49 -1.44
N THR A 158 17.52 -1.77 -2.56
CA THR A 158 17.27 -0.33 -2.59
C THR A 158 15.88 0.00 -2.03
N PHE A 159 14.88 -0.83 -2.38
CA PHE A 159 13.53 -0.66 -1.87
C PHE A 159 13.47 -0.91 -0.36
N MET A 160 14.08 -2.01 0.10
CA MET A 160 14.13 -2.36 1.53
C MET A 160 14.84 -1.30 2.37
N LYS A 161 16.04 -0.86 1.96
CA LYS A 161 16.81 0.20 2.62
C LYS A 161 16.02 1.50 2.69
N THR A 162 15.27 1.83 1.64
CA THR A 162 14.42 3.02 1.61
C THR A 162 13.29 2.90 2.62
N LEU A 163 12.56 1.78 2.65
CA LEU A 163 11.49 1.55 3.63
C LEU A 163 12.02 1.62 5.05
N GLU A 164 13.13 0.98 5.36
CA GLU A 164 13.75 1.01 6.68
C GLU A 164 14.14 2.43 7.10
N LYS A 165 14.71 3.22 6.18
CA LYS A 165 15.11 4.61 6.43
C LYS A 165 13.93 5.54 6.69
N VAL A 166 12.82 5.39 5.96
CA VAL A 166 11.67 6.33 6.04
C VAL A 166 10.59 5.89 7.01
N SER A 167 10.63 4.64 7.48
CA SER A 167 9.63 4.12 8.40
C SER A 167 9.84 4.65 9.82
N PRO A 168 8.77 5.00 10.54
CA PRO A 168 8.89 5.34 11.95
C PRO A 168 9.43 4.14 12.74
N PRO A 169 10.23 4.37 13.81
CA PRO A 169 10.73 3.31 14.66
C PRO A 169 9.57 2.48 15.23
N HIS A 170 9.83 1.20 15.47
CA HIS A 170 8.84 0.33 16.10
C HIS A 170 8.67 0.75 17.56
N VAL A 171 7.47 1.21 17.93
CA VAL A 171 7.14 1.54 19.33
C VAL A 171 6.62 0.26 19.98
N HIS A 172 7.36 -0.29 20.94
CA HIS A 172 6.84 -1.34 21.80
C HIS A 172 5.67 -0.75 22.60
N GLY A 173 4.47 -1.29 22.40
CA GLY A 173 3.30 -0.96 23.21
C GLY A 173 3.51 -1.39 24.66
N LYS A 174 4.04 -0.50 25.50
CA LYS A 174 3.66 -0.43 26.90
C LYS A 174 2.86 0.85 27.08
N THR A 175 1.58 0.80 26.74
CA THR A 175 0.63 1.71 27.37
C THR A 175 0.49 1.25 28.80
N GLU A 176 1.38 1.74 29.66
CA GLU A 176 1.13 1.83 31.09
C GLU A 176 -0.13 2.70 31.21
N ILE A 177 -1.27 2.02 31.35
CA ILE A 177 -2.51 2.63 31.75
C ILE A 177 -2.16 3.43 32.99
N GLN A 178 -2.25 4.76 32.90
CA GLN A 178 -2.12 5.63 34.05
C GLN A 178 -3.06 5.09 35.13
N LYS A 179 -2.46 4.46 36.13
CA LYS A 179 -3.08 4.07 37.38
C LYS A 179 -3.34 5.37 38.14
N THR A 180 -4.36 6.12 37.70
CA THR A 180 -5.03 7.15 38.49
C THR A 180 -6.48 6.72 38.63
N ALA A 181 -6.66 5.58 39.29
CA ALA A 181 -7.92 5.21 39.90
C ALA A 181 -7.58 4.85 41.34
N GLU A 182 -7.58 5.85 42.21
CA GLU A 182 -7.79 5.63 43.62
C GLU A 182 -8.98 6.50 44.06
N PRO A 183 -10.12 5.88 44.42
CA PRO A 183 -11.24 6.60 44.99
C PRO A 183 -10.92 6.91 46.45
N ARG A 184 -10.83 8.19 46.81
CA ARG A 184 -10.96 8.56 48.22
C ARG A 184 -12.43 8.52 48.60
N LYS A 185 -12.79 7.52 49.40
CA LYS A 185 -13.95 7.48 50.29
C LYS A 185 -13.48 6.91 51.64
N PRO A 186 -14.23 7.11 52.74
CA PRO A 186 -15.42 7.94 52.90
C PRO A 186 -15.14 9.35 53.42
#